data_AF-A0A3B0VUI0-F1
#
_entry.id   AF-A0A3B0VUI0-F1
#
_cell.length_a   1.000
_cell.length_b   1.000
_cell.length_c   1.000
_cell.angle_alpha   90.00
_cell.angle_beta   90.00
_cell.angle_gamma   90.00
#
_symmetry.space_group_name_H-M   'P 1'
#
loop_
_entity.id
_entity.type
_entity.pdbx_description
1 polymer ?
#
loop_
_entity_poly.entity_id
_entity_poly.type
_entity_poly.pdbx_seq_one_letter_code
_entity_poly.pdbx_strand_id
1 'polypeptide(L)'
;TPASAVLSGAMLKAGVLGWLRLLPIEDVALPEWGSFMIVLGGISAFYGVVIGLTQRNPKTLLAYSSISQMGIITLFVGVGMLAPLAWSIILPSIAFYALHHGLSKGALFLGVGILGDSRRWQRRWVWFGLCLPALALAAAPWTSGMLAKNLVNSAALYTSAPWSSFLPVLLSASAVATALLMARFLYLTRPAAKPFGLVPVTGLVWPWVVLLLAVLLAPWWLEPSLPEQAGKLQMIKSLWPILLAILVTVMVLKMNLFHSLRPVPVGDIFVLVERCFKPLYLMARKELGILYFCTQILPRYSFLMIQRAQNVMASILASERDFTLWSRAIYFVVMIALGISMMAFLVGF
;
A
#
# COMPACT_ATOMS: atom_id res chain seq x y z
N THR A 1 -11.76 -6.69 -2.08
CA THR A 1 -12.15 -8.09 -2.42
C THR A 1 -10.99 -8.98 -2.07
N PRO A 2 -11.24 -10.29 -1.90
CA PRO A 2 -10.22 -11.25 -1.45
C PRO A 2 -8.94 -11.21 -2.30
N ALA A 3 -9.08 -11.20 -3.63
CA ALA A 3 -7.94 -11.08 -4.54
C ALA A 3 -7.12 -9.80 -4.29
N SER A 4 -7.76 -8.62 -4.19
CA SER A 4 -7.04 -7.38 -3.88
C SER A 4 -6.38 -7.41 -2.49
N ALA A 5 -6.99 -8.08 -1.50
CA ALA A 5 -6.41 -8.24 -0.18
C ALA A 5 -5.16 -9.12 -0.22
N VAL A 6 -5.20 -10.24 -0.96
CA VAL A 6 -4.05 -11.13 -1.18
C VAL A 6 -2.93 -10.40 -1.95
N LEU A 7 -3.27 -9.73 -3.05
CA LEU A 7 -2.30 -9.08 -3.92
C LEU A 7 -1.65 -7.87 -3.22
N SER A 8 -2.42 -7.01 -2.56
CA SER A 8 -1.87 -5.88 -1.81
C SER A 8 -1.18 -6.32 -0.51
N GLY A 9 -1.64 -7.42 0.06
CA GLY A 9 -1.13 -8.03 1.28
C GLY A 9 0.20 -8.72 1.02
N ALA A 10 0.20 -9.86 0.33
CA ALA A 10 1.34 -10.76 0.19
C ALA A 10 2.18 -10.50 -1.08
N MET A 11 1.57 -10.33 -2.26
CA MET A 11 2.33 -10.26 -3.53
C MET A 11 3.34 -9.11 -3.54
N LEU A 12 2.96 -7.93 -3.05
CA LEU A 12 3.89 -6.79 -2.95
C LEU A 12 5.11 -7.10 -2.06
N LYS A 13 4.96 -7.92 -1.01
CA LYS A 13 6.08 -8.27 -0.11
C LYS A 13 6.97 -9.36 -0.67
N ALA A 14 6.51 -10.15 -1.63
CA ALA A 14 7.39 -11.04 -2.38
C ALA A 14 8.45 -10.23 -3.16
N GLY A 15 8.08 -9.08 -3.73
CA GLY A 15 9.03 -8.16 -4.37
C GLY A 15 10.04 -7.58 -3.38
N VAL A 16 9.57 -7.13 -2.20
CA VAL A 16 10.44 -6.64 -1.13
C VAL A 16 11.41 -7.74 -0.67
N LEU A 17 10.91 -8.95 -0.43
CA LEU A 17 11.74 -10.10 -0.07
C LEU A 17 12.80 -10.40 -1.14
N GLY A 18 12.44 -10.30 -2.42
CA GLY A 18 13.38 -10.44 -3.53
C GLY A 18 14.53 -9.44 -3.42
N TRP A 19 14.25 -8.15 -3.16
CA TRP A 19 15.30 -7.17 -2.90
C TRP A 19 16.15 -7.51 -1.68
N LEU A 20 15.51 -7.85 -0.55
CA LEU A 20 16.22 -8.15 0.70
C LEU A 20 17.11 -9.40 0.62
N ARG A 21 16.82 -10.34 -0.28
CA ARG A 21 17.56 -11.61 -0.41
C ARG A 21 18.58 -11.62 -1.55
N LEU A 22 18.34 -10.86 -2.60
CA LEU A 22 19.15 -10.91 -3.83
C LEU A 22 20.11 -9.74 -3.96
N LEU A 23 19.87 -8.63 -3.25
CA LEU A 23 20.80 -7.50 -3.22
C LEU A 23 21.84 -7.72 -2.10
N PRO A 24 23.12 -7.43 -2.33
CA PRO A 24 24.20 -7.60 -1.33
C PRO A 24 24.21 -6.42 -0.33
N ILE A 25 23.06 -6.15 0.31
CA ILE A 25 22.84 -4.96 1.14
C ILE A 25 23.71 -5.01 2.41
N GLU A 26 23.96 -6.21 2.94
CA GLU A 26 24.73 -6.39 4.17
C GLU A 26 26.24 -6.43 3.95
N ASP A 27 26.68 -6.82 2.75
CA ASP A 27 28.09 -7.04 2.44
C ASP A 27 28.79 -5.78 1.95
N VAL A 28 28.11 -4.99 1.09
CA VAL A 28 28.76 -3.90 0.34
C VAL A 28 27.88 -2.66 0.31
N ALA A 29 28.48 -1.50 0.57
CA ALA A 29 27.82 -0.21 0.38
C ALA A 29 27.60 0.07 -1.11
N LEU A 30 26.37 0.38 -1.49
CA LEU A 30 25.96 0.68 -2.87
C LEU A 30 25.37 2.10 -2.94
N PRO A 31 26.21 3.16 -2.81
CA PRO A 31 25.74 4.52 -2.57
C PRO A 31 24.87 5.11 -3.68
N GLU A 32 25.22 4.83 -4.94
CA GLU A 32 24.45 5.29 -6.10
C GLU A 32 23.06 4.65 -6.16
N TRP A 33 23.01 3.32 -6.01
CA TRP A 33 21.75 2.58 -5.99
C TRP A 33 20.90 2.91 -4.76
N GLY A 34 21.53 3.07 -3.59
CA GLY A 34 20.85 3.48 -2.37
C GLY A 34 20.20 4.86 -2.50
N SER A 35 20.96 5.83 -3.02
CA SER A 35 20.47 7.18 -3.31
C SER A 35 19.33 7.17 -4.32
N PHE A 36 19.47 6.38 -5.40
CA PHE A 36 18.42 6.20 -6.41
C PHE A 36 17.13 5.63 -5.79
N MET A 37 17.25 4.59 -4.95
CA MET A 37 16.10 3.97 -4.27
C MET A 37 15.43 4.94 -3.28
N ILE A 38 16.19 5.77 -2.57
CA ILE A 38 15.64 6.81 -1.68
C ILE A 38 14.83 7.83 -2.49
N VAL A 39 15.37 8.35 -3.59
CA VAL A 39 14.67 9.32 -4.45
C VAL A 39 13.41 8.71 -5.04
N LEU A 40 13.52 7.51 -5.64
CA LEU A 40 12.39 6.82 -6.26
C LEU A 40 11.31 6.48 -5.23
N GLY A 41 11.72 6.00 -4.05
CA GLY A 41 10.84 5.70 -2.93
C GLY A 41 10.11 6.94 -2.42
N GLY A 42 10.83 8.06 -2.28
CA GLY A 42 10.26 9.36 -1.94
C GLY A 42 9.21 9.82 -2.95
N ILE A 43 9.54 9.82 -4.24
CA ILE A 43 8.59 10.17 -5.31
C ILE A 43 7.34 9.30 -5.23
N SER A 44 7.50 7.98 -5.11
CA SER A 44 6.41 7.02 -5.00
C SER A 44 5.53 7.28 -3.76
N ALA A 45 6.15 7.59 -2.61
CA ALA A 45 5.47 7.89 -1.36
C ALA A 45 4.47 9.05 -1.49
N PHE A 46 4.86 10.15 -2.17
CA PHE A 46 3.99 11.30 -2.37
C PHE A 46 3.06 11.15 -3.57
N TYR A 47 3.55 10.57 -4.66
CA TYR A 47 2.75 10.31 -5.87
C TYR A 47 1.48 9.52 -5.54
N GLY A 48 1.64 8.40 -4.80
CA GLY A 48 0.49 7.58 -4.38
C GLY A 48 -0.52 8.38 -3.56
N VAL A 49 -0.08 9.28 -2.69
CA VAL A 49 -1.00 10.12 -1.91
C VAL A 49 -1.71 11.14 -2.79
N VAL A 50 -0.98 11.89 -3.62
CA VAL A 50 -1.56 12.94 -4.48
C VAL A 50 -2.65 12.35 -5.37
N ILE A 51 -2.35 11.24 -6.04
CA ILE A 51 -3.33 10.60 -6.92
C ILE A 51 -4.46 9.95 -6.11
N GLY A 52 -4.13 9.26 -5.02
CA GLY A 52 -5.11 8.63 -4.12
C GLY A 52 -6.13 9.62 -3.56
N LEU A 53 -5.69 10.85 -3.25
CA LEU A 53 -6.53 11.96 -2.81
C LEU A 53 -7.45 12.51 -3.91
N THR A 54 -7.37 12.06 -5.16
CA THR A 54 -8.36 12.41 -6.19
C THR A 54 -9.40 11.31 -6.38
N GLN A 55 -9.14 10.10 -5.88
CA GLN A 55 -9.97 8.93 -6.14
C GLN A 55 -11.33 8.99 -5.44
N ARG A 56 -12.36 8.49 -6.11
CA ARG A 56 -13.73 8.36 -5.57
C ARG A 56 -14.08 6.93 -5.18
N ASN A 57 -13.39 5.96 -5.76
CA ASN A 57 -13.53 4.55 -5.42
C ASN A 57 -12.57 4.21 -4.26
N PRO A 58 -13.07 3.71 -3.11
CA PRO A 58 -12.22 3.39 -1.96
C PRO A 58 -11.21 2.27 -2.26
N LYS A 59 -11.52 1.30 -3.13
CA LYS A 59 -10.56 0.25 -3.53
C LYS A 59 -9.40 0.84 -4.32
N THR A 60 -9.69 1.76 -5.25
CA THR A 60 -8.67 2.44 -6.04
C THR A 60 -7.81 3.36 -5.17
N LEU A 61 -8.43 4.11 -4.26
CA LEU A 61 -7.69 4.90 -3.26
C LEU A 61 -6.73 4.03 -2.47
N LEU A 62 -7.20 2.87 -1.99
CA LEU A 62 -6.35 1.91 -1.29
C LEU A 62 -5.21 1.40 -2.20
N ALA A 63 -5.42 1.17 -3.50
CA ALA A 63 -4.32 0.75 -4.37
C ALA A 63 -3.21 1.82 -4.44
N TYR A 64 -3.58 3.09 -4.59
CA TYR A 64 -2.61 4.20 -4.56
C TYR A 64 -1.95 4.38 -3.18
N SER A 65 -2.67 4.11 -2.09
CA SER A 65 -2.07 4.07 -0.76
C SER A 65 -1.00 2.97 -0.66
N SER A 66 -1.18 1.83 -1.33
CA SER A 66 -0.16 0.77 -1.36
C SER A 66 1.09 1.20 -2.13
N ILE A 67 0.94 1.97 -3.22
CA ILE A 67 2.08 2.57 -3.94
C ILE A 67 2.87 3.47 -3.00
N SER A 68 2.18 4.34 -2.26
CA SER A 68 2.81 5.25 -1.30
C SER A 68 3.62 4.51 -0.22
N GLN A 69 3.02 3.49 0.38
CA GLN A 69 3.66 2.71 1.46
C GLN A 69 4.80 1.83 0.95
N MET A 70 4.68 1.30 -0.27
CA MET A 70 5.81 0.62 -0.94
C MET A 70 6.94 1.59 -1.26
N GLY A 71 6.64 2.85 -1.59
CA GLY A 71 7.64 3.90 -1.74
C GLY A 71 8.47 4.11 -0.46
N ILE A 72 7.83 4.10 0.70
CA ILE A 72 8.52 4.17 2.00
C ILE A 72 9.44 2.95 2.18
N ILE A 73 8.96 1.74 1.89
CA ILE A 73 9.79 0.53 1.97
C ILE A 73 10.99 0.59 1.00
N THR A 74 10.77 0.99 -0.26
CA THR A 74 11.84 1.17 -1.25
C THR A 74 12.90 2.17 -0.77
N LEU A 75 12.46 3.28 -0.17
CA LEU A 75 13.36 4.25 0.41
C LEU A 75 14.22 3.63 1.52
N PHE A 76 13.65 2.78 2.39
CA PHE A 76 14.42 2.14 3.46
C PHE A 76 15.34 1.02 2.98
N VAL A 77 14.99 0.32 1.90
CA VAL A 77 15.95 -0.55 1.20
C VAL A 77 17.14 0.29 0.74
N GLY A 78 16.90 1.49 0.19
CA GLY A 78 17.94 2.44 -0.17
C GLY A 78 18.81 2.87 1.03
N VAL A 79 18.18 3.15 2.18
CA VAL A 79 18.90 3.44 3.45
C VAL A 79 19.81 2.27 3.84
N GLY A 80 19.34 1.03 3.74
CA GLY A 80 20.16 -0.16 3.97
C GLY A 80 21.39 -0.21 3.07
N MET A 81 21.22 0.07 1.77
CA MET A 81 22.31 0.09 0.79
C MET A 81 23.36 1.19 1.06
N LEU A 82 22.98 2.27 1.76
CA LEU A 82 23.91 3.32 2.19
C LEU A 82 24.65 2.97 3.48
N ALA A 83 24.07 2.11 4.33
CA ALA A 83 24.54 1.83 5.68
C ALA A 83 24.59 0.31 5.96
N PRO A 84 25.41 -0.47 5.23
CA PRO A 84 25.50 -1.93 5.39
C PRO A 84 25.86 -2.35 6.83
N LEU A 85 26.73 -1.57 7.50
CA LEU A 85 27.11 -1.82 8.89
C LEU A 85 25.96 -1.71 9.89
N ALA A 86 24.88 -1.01 9.53
CA ALA A 86 23.67 -0.87 10.34
C ALA A 86 22.55 -1.82 9.89
N TRP A 87 22.83 -2.76 8.98
CA TRP A 87 21.81 -3.62 8.37
C TRP A 87 21.02 -4.44 9.39
N SER A 88 21.69 -4.94 10.44
CA SER A 88 21.05 -5.67 11.54
C SER A 88 19.95 -4.89 12.27
N ILE A 89 19.97 -3.55 12.18
CA ILE A 89 18.98 -2.64 12.77
C ILE A 89 17.94 -2.20 11.71
N ILE A 90 18.40 -1.99 10.47
CA ILE A 90 17.56 -1.51 9.35
C ILE A 90 16.62 -2.62 8.85
N LEU A 91 17.11 -3.85 8.72
CA LEU A 91 16.33 -4.98 8.21
C LEU A 91 15.06 -5.25 9.04
N PRO A 92 15.12 -5.38 10.39
CA PRO A 92 13.92 -5.52 11.22
C PRO A 92 12.93 -4.35 11.05
N SER A 93 13.41 -3.14 10.80
CA SER A 93 12.56 -1.96 10.58
C SER A 93 11.76 -2.07 9.27
N ILE A 94 12.43 -2.48 8.17
CA ILE A 94 11.78 -2.73 6.87
C ILE A 94 10.77 -3.87 6.98
N ALA A 95 11.20 -4.96 7.60
CA ALA A 95 10.45 -6.16 7.85
C ALA A 95 9.15 -5.86 8.59
N PHE A 96 9.25 -5.21 9.75
CA PHE A 96 8.11 -4.80 10.56
C PHE A 96 7.16 -3.87 9.81
N TYR A 97 7.70 -2.86 9.12
CA TYR A 97 6.88 -1.93 8.33
C TYR A 97 6.10 -2.66 7.24
N ALA A 98 6.75 -3.60 6.54
CA ALA A 98 6.12 -4.42 5.51
C ALA A 98 5.01 -5.31 6.09
N LEU A 99 5.24 -5.95 7.24
CA LEU A 99 4.24 -6.77 7.92
C LEU A 99 3.03 -5.95 8.38
N HIS A 100 3.28 -4.86 9.11
CA HIS A 100 2.25 -3.92 9.57
C HIS A 100 1.39 -3.42 8.40
N HIS A 101 2.03 -2.99 7.31
CA HIS A 101 1.35 -2.55 6.10
C HIS A 101 0.53 -3.69 5.49
N GLY A 102 1.10 -4.90 5.36
CA GLY A 102 0.41 -6.07 4.81
C GLY A 102 -0.88 -6.42 5.56
N LEU A 103 -0.82 -6.51 6.89
CA LEU A 103 -1.96 -6.81 7.76
C LEU A 103 -3.04 -5.73 7.65
N SER A 104 -2.64 -4.46 7.79
CA SER A 104 -3.57 -3.32 7.74
C SER A 104 -4.25 -3.21 6.38
N LYS A 105 -3.50 -3.39 5.28
CA LYS A 105 -4.05 -3.38 3.92
C LYS A 105 -5.00 -4.54 3.66
N GLY A 106 -4.65 -5.74 4.10
CA GLY A 106 -5.54 -6.90 4.01
C GLY A 106 -6.88 -6.60 4.71
N ALA A 107 -6.81 -6.06 5.94
CA ALA A 107 -8.00 -5.70 6.71
C ALA A 107 -8.85 -4.65 5.99
N LEU A 108 -8.23 -3.61 5.43
CA LEU A 108 -8.95 -2.56 4.69
C LEU A 108 -9.60 -3.09 3.41
N PHE A 109 -8.90 -3.89 2.60
CA PHE A 109 -9.44 -4.41 1.34
C PHE A 109 -10.55 -5.46 1.53
N LEU A 110 -10.48 -6.28 2.59
CA LEU A 110 -11.56 -7.19 2.97
C LEU A 110 -12.75 -6.42 3.54
N GLY A 111 -12.52 -5.49 4.47
CA GLY A 111 -13.59 -4.68 5.07
C GLY A 111 -14.35 -3.83 4.06
N VAL A 112 -13.67 -3.27 3.04
CA VAL A 112 -14.35 -2.60 1.90
C VAL A 112 -15.21 -3.58 1.10
N GLY A 113 -14.77 -4.83 0.95
CA GLY A 113 -15.58 -5.88 0.32
C GLY A 113 -16.85 -6.17 1.11
N ILE A 114 -16.72 -6.41 2.41
CA ILE A 114 -17.84 -6.66 3.33
C ILE A 114 -18.80 -5.46 3.35
N LEU A 115 -18.28 -4.23 3.37
CA LEU A 115 -19.09 -3.01 3.37
C LEU A 115 -19.95 -2.86 2.10
N GLY A 116 -19.49 -3.36 0.96
CA GLY A 116 -20.22 -3.36 -0.31
C GLY A 116 -21.50 -4.20 -0.26
N ASP A 117 -21.47 -5.30 0.48
CA ASP A 117 -22.56 -6.27 0.63
C ASP A 117 -23.38 -6.09 1.93
N SER A 118 -22.96 -5.17 2.80
CA SER A 118 -23.57 -4.95 4.11
C SER A 118 -24.90 -4.21 4.08
N ARG A 119 -25.86 -4.67 4.90
CA ARG A 119 -27.12 -3.93 5.19
C ARG A 119 -26.83 -2.61 5.93
N ARG A 120 -27.74 -1.64 5.85
CA ARG A 120 -27.57 -0.29 6.44
C ARG A 120 -27.07 -0.30 7.90
N TRP A 121 -27.60 -1.18 8.74
CA TRP A 121 -27.20 -1.28 10.15
C TRP A 121 -25.81 -1.92 10.33
N GLN A 122 -25.46 -2.92 9.50
CA GLN A 122 -24.15 -3.59 9.51
C GLN A 122 -23.01 -2.64 9.08
N ARG A 123 -23.30 -1.71 8.16
CA ARG A 123 -22.31 -0.75 7.64
C ARG A 123 -21.63 0.06 8.76
N ARG A 124 -22.35 0.40 9.84
CA ARG A 124 -21.77 1.11 10.99
C ARG A 124 -20.68 0.29 11.67
N TRP A 125 -20.97 -0.98 11.96
CA TRP A 125 -20.03 -1.90 12.60
C TRP A 125 -18.81 -2.16 11.72
N VAL A 126 -19.04 -2.39 10.42
CA VAL A 126 -17.93 -2.60 9.46
C VAL A 126 -17.06 -1.35 9.38
N TRP A 127 -17.66 -0.16 9.34
CA TRP A 127 -16.93 1.10 9.31
C TRP A 127 -16.12 1.33 10.59
N PHE A 128 -16.66 1.05 11.78
CA PHE A 128 -15.88 1.09 13.03
C PHE A 128 -14.69 0.13 13.00
N GLY A 129 -14.88 -1.09 12.48
CA GLY A 129 -13.77 -2.04 12.29
C GLY A 129 -12.73 -1.54 11.29
N LEU A 130 -13.12 -0.80 10.25
CA LEU A 130 -12.20 -0.18 9.29
C LEU A 130 -11.37 0.98 9.89
N CYS A 131 -11.86 1.64 10.95
CA CYS A 131 -11.11 2.68 11.63
C CYS A 131 -9.81 2.15 12.24
N LEU A 132 -9.80 0.93 12.79
CA LEU A 132 -8.62 0.34 13.41
C LEU A 132 -7.42 0.25 12.44
N PRO A 133 -7.49 -0.46 11.30
CA PRO A 133 -6.37 -0.54 10.36
C PRO A 133 -6.10 0.79 9.63
N ALA A 134 -7.09 1.69 9.52
CA ALA A 134 -6.86 3.03 8.96
C ALA A 134 -6.02 3.90 9.92
N LEU A 135 -6.33 3.87 11.22
CA LEU A 135 -5.53 4.53 12.26
C LEU A 135 -4.15 3.89 12.38
N ALA A 136 -4.08 2.56 12.23
CA ALA A 136 -2.81 1.86 12.22
C ALA A 136 -1.92 2.35 11.07
N LEU A 137 -2.40 2.42 9.83
CA LEU A 137 -1.62 2.97 8.71
C LEU A 137 -1.29 4.46 8.88
N ALA A 138 -2.16 5.24 9.53
CA ALA A 138 -1.90 6.64 9.84
C ALA A 138 -0.85 6.84 10.96
N ALA A 139 -0.27 5.75 11.48
CA ALA A 139 0.67 5.73 12.59
C ALA A 139 0.09 6.37 13.87
N ALA A 140 -1.17 6.06 14.17
CA ALA A 140 -1.83 6.56 15.37
C ALA A 140 -1.20 6.04 16.67
N PRO A 141 -1.27 6.80 17.77
CA PRO A 141 -0.89 6.33 19.09
C PRO A 141 -1.42 4.92 19.39
N TRP A 142 -0.59 4.09 20.01
CA TRP A 142 -0.90 2.71 20.38
C TRP A 142 -1.26 1.76 19.23
N THR A 143 -0.91 2.13 18.00
CA THR A 143 -1.07 1.24 16.84
C THR A 143 0.27 0.70 16.37
N SER A 144 0.22 -0.37 15.58
CA SER A 144 1.43 -0.96 14.99
C SER A 144 2.12 0.01 14.05
N GLY A 145 1.41 0.98 13.46
CA GLY A 145 2.05 1.97 12.59
C GLY A 145 2.88 3.01 13.34
N MET A 146 2.57 3.30 14.61
CA MET A 146 3.44 4.14 15.43
C MET A 146 4.81 3.48 15.61
N LEU A 147 4.82 2.19 15.97
CA LEU A 147 6.05 1.42 16.11
C LEU A 147 6.79 1.31 14.78
N ALA A 148 6.07 1.00 13.70
CA ALA A 148 6.64 0.92 12.35
C ALA A 148 7.33 2.24 11.97
N LYS A 149 6.64 3.37 12.21
CA LYS A 149 7.17 4.71 11.93
C LYS A 149 8.41 5.02 12.77
N ASN A 150 8.41 4.65 14.05
CA ASN A 150 9.53 4.93 14.94
C ASN A 150 10.77 4.11 14.56
N LEU A 151 10.60 2.82 14.27
CA LEU A 151 11.68 1.94 13.81
C LEU A 151 12.34 2.49 12.56
N VAL A 152 11.54 2.85 11.56
CA VAL A 152 12.09 3.37 10.31
C VAL A 152 12.69 4.78 10.48
N ASN A 153 12.13 5.64 11.33
CA ASN A 153 12.76 6.93 11.66
C ASN A 153 14.12 6.75 12.35
N SER A 154 14.24 5.77 13.26
CA SER A 154 15.51 5.42 13.90
C SER A 154 16.52 4.88 12.88
N ALA A 155 16.07 4.04 11.95
CA ALA A 155 16.91 3.52 10.86
C ALA A 155 17.48 4.63 9.95
N ALA A 156 16.72 5.72 9.73
CA ALA A 156 17.18 6.85 8.92
C ALA A 156 18.39 7.60 9.53
N LEU A 157 18.61 7.50 10.84
CA LEU A 157 19.72 8.17 11.54
C LEU A 157 21.09 7.58 11.21
N TYR A 158 21.15 6.36 10.66
CA TYR A 158 22.40 5.70 10.26
C TYR A 158 22.91 6.15 8.89
N THR A 159 22.20 7.06 8.22
CA THR A 159 22.65 7.63 6.95
C THR A 159 23.58 8.83 7.16
N SER A 160 24.44 9.11 6.20
CA SER A 160 25.27 10.32 6.15
C SER A 160 24.54 11.47 5.43
N ALA A 161 25.12 12.68 5.48
CA ALA A 161 24.65 13.79 4.68
C ALA A 161 24.72 13.44 3.17
N PRO A 162 23.73 13.85 2.34
CA PRO A 162 22.62 14.75 2.66
C PRO A 162 21.38 14.08 3.28
N TRP A 163 21.33 12.74 3.29
CA TRP A 163 20.13 11.98 3.62
C TRP A 163 19.72 12.12 5.09
N SER A 164 20.69 12.20 6.00
CA SER A 164 20.43 12.37 7.44
C SER A 164 19.60 13.62 7.77
N SER A 165 19.72 14.68 6.98
CA SER A 165 18.94 15.91 7.14
C SER A 165 17.58 15.86 6.44
N PHE A 166 17.50 15.17 5.30
CA PHE A 166 16.29 15.16 4.46
C PHE A 166 15.26 14.11 4.89
N LEU A 167 15.72 12.90 5.25
CA LEU A 167 14.84 11.77 5.57
C LEU A 167 13.86 12.06 6.72
N PRO A 168 14.25 12.67 7.86
CA PRO A 168 13.30 12.95 8.94
C PRO A 168 12.15 13.87 8.51
N VAL A 169 12.44 14.87 7.68
CA VAL A 169 11.43 15.81 7.15
C VAL A 169 10.51 15.08 6.17
N LEU A 170 11.09 14.30 5.25
CA LEU A 170 10.35 13.53 4.26
C LEU A 170 9.38 12.52 4.91
N LEU A 171 9.85 11.80 5.93
CA LEU A 171 9.06 10.80 6.66
C LEU A 171 7.97 11.45 7.53
N SER A 172 8.24 12.63 8.07
CA SER A 172 7.24 13.43 8.77
C SER A 172 6.13 13.89 7.83
N ALA A 173 6.49 14.40 6.65
CA ALA A 173 5.55 14.82 5.63
C ALA A 173 4.74 13.63 5.08
N SER A 174 5.37 12.47 4.85
CA SER A 174 4.68 11.27 4.36
C SER A 174 3.69 10.70 5.39
N ALA A 175 3.97 10.85 6.69
CA ALA A 175 3.03 10.48 7.75
C ALA A 175 1.75 11.35 7.71
N VAL A 176 1.89 12.67 7.55
CA VAL A 176 0.74 13.58 7.36
C VAL A 176 -0.04 13.18 6.11
N ALA A 177 0.68 12.94 5.01
CA ALA A 177 0.11 12.57 3.72
C ALA A 177 -0.69 11.24 3.82
N THR A 178 -0.17 10.25 4.54
CA THR A 178 -0.84 8.98 4.80
C THR A 178 -2.08 9.17 5.67
N ALA A 179 -1.99 9.97 6.74
CA ALA A 179 -3.12 10.27 7.60
C ALA A 179 -4.25 10.98 6.84
N LEU A 180 -3.93 11.92 5.94
CA LEU A 180 -4.91 12.57 5.04
C LEU A 180 -5.59 11.56 4.12
N LEU A 181 -4.81 10.64 3.55
CA LEU A 181 -5.34 9.62 2.65
C LEU A 181 -6.27 8.64 3.39
N MET A 182 -5.93 8.27 4.63
CA MET A 182 -6.78 7.44 5.48
C MET A 182 -8.04 8.18 5.95
N ALA A 183 -7.96 9.47 6.26
CA ALA A 183 -9.14 10.29 6.54
C ALA A 183 -10.08 10.34 5.33
N ARG A 184 -9.54 10.54 4.13
CA ARG A 184 -10.32 10.47 2.88
C ARG A 184 -10.95 9.09 2.67
N PHE A 185 -10.20 8.02 2.92
CA PHE A 185 -10.72 6.65 2.84
C PHE A 185 -11.93 6.45 3.76
N LEU A 186 -11.85 6.86 5.03
CA LEU A 186 -12.94 6.76 5.99
C LEU A 186 -14.15 7.61 5.59
N TYR A 187 -13.91 8.78 4.98
CA TYR A 187 -14.96 9.61 4.40
C TYR A 187 -15.70 8.91 3.25
N LEU A 188 -14.97 8.28 2.31
CA LEU A 188 -15.57 7.56 1.18
C LEU A 188 -16.32 6.29 1.59
N THR A 189 -15.96 5.70 2.74
CA THR A 189 -16.55 4.47 3.26
C THR A 189 -17.57 4.69 4.37
N ARG A 190 -17.86 5.95 4.73
CA ARG A 190 -18.81 6.29 5.80
C ARG A 190 -20.16 5.57 5.61
N PRO A 191 -20.90 5.25 6.68
CA PRO A 191 -22.15 4.48 6.57
C PRO A 191 -23.18 5.09 5.60
N ALA A 192 -23.23 6.43 5.52
CA ALA A 192 -24.10 7.19 4.62
C ALA A 192 -23.63 7.26 3.14
N ALA A 193 -22.42 6.79 2.82
CA ALA A 193 -21.95 6.75 1.44
C ALA A 193 -22.77 5.77 0.60
N LYS A 194 -22.87 6.02 -0.71
CA LYS A 194 -23.51 5.09 -1.65
C LYS A 194 -22.78 3.75 -1.64
N PRO A 195 -23.49 2.60 -1.71
CA PRO A 195 -22.87 1.29 -1.82
C PRO A 195 -21.93 1.22 -3.03
N PHE A 196 -20.84 0.46 -2.90
CA PHE A 196 -19.82 0.36 -3.94
C PHE A 196 -19.55 -1.11 -4.28
N GLY A 197 -19.76 -1.50 -5.53
CA GLY A 197 -19.56 -2.87 -6.04
C GLY A 197 -20.59 -3.87 -5.49
N LEU A 198 -21.46 -4.39 -6.36
CA LEU A 198 -22.61 -5.24 -6.01
C LEU A 198 -22.29 -6.74 -5.98
N VAL A 199 -21.02 -7.13 -5.85
CA VAL A 199 -20.65 -8.56 -5.85
C VAL A 199 -20.88 -9.10 -4.43
N PRO A 200 -21.77 -10.10 -4.24
CA PRO A 200 -21.99 -10.70 -2.93
C PRO A 200 -20.70 -11.33 -2.41
N VAL A 201 -20.39 -11.13 -1.13
CA VAL A 201 -19.19 -11.71 -0.53
C VAL A 201 -19.57 -12.45 0.74
N THR A 202 -19.82 -13.75 0.58
CA THR A 202 -20.09 -14.65 1.69
C THR A 202 -18.79 -15.03 2.39
N GLY A 203 -18.81 -15.08 3.72
CA GLY A 203 -17.72 -15.69 4.48
C GLY A 203 -16.47 -14.87 4.77
N LEU A 204 -16.37 -13.64 4.28
CA LEU A 204 -15.17 -12.81 4.50
C LEU A 204 -15.04 -12.22 5.91
N VAL A 205 -16.11 -12.26 6.71
CA VAL A 205 -16.14 -11.64 8.04
C VAL A 205 -15.08 -12.26 8.96
N TRP A 206 -14.92 -13.58 8.96
CA TRP A 206 -13.96 -14.24 9.84
C TRP A 206 -12.50 -13.95 9.48
N PRO A 207 -12.06 -14.11 8.21
CA PRO A 207 -10.72 -13.65 7.80
C PRO A 207 -10.48 -12.18 8.13
N TRP A 208 -11.50 -11.34 8.00
CA TRP A 208 -11.40 -9.93 8.34
C TRP A 208 -11.23 -9.69 9.85
N VAL A 209 -12.01 -10.37 10.70
CA VAL A 209 -11.86 -10.29 12.16
C VAL A 209 -10.48 -10.77 12.60
N VAL A 210 -9.96 -11.86 12.03
CA VAL A 210 -8.60 -12.36 12.32
C VAL A 210 -7.55 -11.29 11.97
N LEU A 211 -7.69 -10.61 10.84
CA LEU A 211 -6.80 -9.50 10.49
C LEU A 211 -6.92 -8.31 11.44
N LEU A 212 -8.13 -7.94 11.86
CA LEU A 212 -8.33 -6.86 12.82
C LEU A 212 -7.63 -7.19 14.14
N LEU A 213 -7.77 -8.43 14.64
CA LEU A 213 -7.05 -8.91 15.81
C LEU A 213 -5.55 -8.88 15.59
N ALA A 214 -5.05 -9.34 14.43
CA ALA A 214 -3.63 -9.29 14.12
C ALA A 214 -3.08 -7.84 14.10
N VAL A 215 -3.82 -6.89 13.53
CA VAL A 215 -3.44 -5.47 13.51
C VAL A 215 -3.43 -4.87 14.92
N LEU A 216 -4.39 -5.25 15.77
CA LEU A 216 -4.50 -4.80 17.16
C LEU A 216 -3.40 -5.39 18.05
N LEU A 217 -3.04 -6.66 17.84
CA LEU A 217 -2.10 -7.41 18.65
C LEU A 217 -0.64 -7.24 18.21
N ALA A 218 -0.39 -6.85 16.95
CA ALA A 218 0.94 -6.65 16.40
C ALA A 218 1.88 -5.74 17.24
N PRO A 219 1.42 -4.64 17.87
CA PRO A 219 2.28 -3.82 18.72
C PRO A 219 2.85 -4.57 19.92
N TRP A 220 2.01 -5.42 20.53
CA TRP A 220 2.31 -6.07 21.81
C TRP A 220 3.17 -7.32 21.66
N TRP A 221 3.12 -7.96 20.49
CA TRP A 221 3.92 -9.14 20.22
C TRP A 221 5.41 -8.80 20.04
N LEU A 222 5.71 -7.61 19.50
CA LEU A 222 7.04 -7.29 18.98
C LEU A 222 7.85 -6.35 19.87
N GLU A 223 7.19 -5.47 20.63
CA GLU A 223 7.82 -4.73 21.74
C GLU A 223 7.01 -4.93 23.03
N PRO A 224 7.20 -6.07 23.73
CA PRO A 224 6.56 -6.32 25.03
C PRO A 224 6.95 -5.29 26.10
N SER A 225 8.08 -4.60 25.91
CA SER A 225 8.71 -3.65 26.82
C SER A 225 8.46 -2.19 26.44
N LEU A 226 7.20 -1.82 26.19
CA LEU A 226 6.78 -0.42 26.05
C LEU A 226 6.74 0.47 27.33
N PRO A 227 7.26 0.14 28.56
CA PRO A 227 6.96 0.99 29.70
C PRO A 227 7.86 2.23 29.84
N GLU A 228 7.16 3.37 29.82
CA GLU A 228 7.09 4.40 30.88
C GLU A 228 7.58 5.82 30.60
N GLN A 229 8.66 6.06 29.84
CA GLN A 229 9.11 7.44 29.55
C GLN A 229 9.37 7.74 28.07
N ALA A 230 10.05 6.84 27.34
CA ALA A 230 10.23 6.97 25.89
C ALA A 230 8.90 6.85 25.12
N GLY A 231 7.97 6.01 25.63
CA GLY A 231 6.65 5.79 25.03
C GLY A 231 5.77 7.05 25.03
N LYS A 232 5.74 7.83 26.11
CA LYS A 232 4.87 9.04 26.20
C LYS A 232 5.28 10.12 25.18
N LEU A 233 6.58 10.40 25.05
CA LEU A 233 7.06 11.41 24.09
C LEU A 233 6.80 10.96 22.65
N GLN A 234 7.06 9.70 22.32
CA GLN A 234 6.78 9.14 20.98
C GLN A 234 5.27 9.13 20.67
N MET A 235 4.44 8.89 21.68
CA MET A 235 2.98 8.96 21.58
C MET A 235 2.51 10.37 21.24
N ILE A 236 3.03 11.39 21.95
CA ILE A 236 2.74 12.80 21.68
C ILE A 236 3.21 13.18 20.28
N LYS A 237 4.43 12.77 19.90
CA LYS A 237 4.97 13.02 18.55
C LYS A 237 4.16 12.34 17.44
N SER A 238 3.43 11.27 17.74
CA SER A 238 2.55 10.60 16.77
C SER A 238 1.19 11.27 16.62
N LEU A 239 0.80 12.17 17.53
CA LEU A 239 -0.48 12.88 17.45
C LEU A 239 -0.49 13.98 16.39
N TRP A 240 0.59 14.76 16.26
CA TRP A 240 0.56 15.95 15.41
C TRP A 240 0.24 15.68 13.93
N PRO A 241 0.71 14.60 13.26
CA PRO A 241 0.34 14.35 11.87
C PRO A 241 -1.14 14.04 11.71
N ILE A 242 -1.73 13.36 12.71
CA ILE A 242 -3.15 13.01 12.74
C ILE A 242 -3.99 14.25 12.98
N LEU A 243 -3.61 15.07 13.96
CA LEU A 243 -4.30 16.32 14.26
C LEU A 243 -4.27 17.26 13.06
N LEU A 244 -3.12 17.38 12.38
CA LEU A 244 -2.99 18.15 11.15
C LEU A 244 -3.87 17.57 10.03
N ALA A 245 -3.86 16.25 9.85
CA ALA A 245 -4.70 15.60 8.85
C ALA A 245 -6.20 15.79 9.12
N ILE A 246 -6.63 15.73 10.39
CA ILE A 246 -8.01 16.02 10.81
C ILE A 246 -8.35 17.48 10.49
N LEU A 247 -7.49 18.44 10.87
CA LEU A 247 -7.69 19.86 10.61
C LEU A 247 -7.88 20.15 9.12
N VAL A 248 -6.96 19.65 8.29
CA VAL A 248 -7.02 19.81 6.83
C VAL A 248 -8.27 19.12 6.26
N THR A 249 -8.62 17.92 6.73
CA THR A 249 -9.82 17.21 6.29
C THR A 249 -11.08 18.02 6.61
N VAL A 250 -11.19 18.57 7.82
CA VAL A 250 -12.32 19.43 8.22
C VAL A 250 -12.38 20.69 7.36
N MET A 251 -11.24 21.34 7.09
CA MET A 251 -11.16 22.52 6.22
C MET A 251 -11.65 22.18 4.79
N VAL A 252 -11.14 21.10 4.20
CA VAL A 252 -11.51 20.64 2.86
C VAL A 252 -12.99 20.29 2.76
N LEU A 253 -13.56 19.69 3.82
CA LEU A 253 -14.99 19.41 3.91
C LEU A 253 -15.83 20.69 4.00
N LYS A 254 -15.44 21.65 4.85
CA LYS A 254 -16.13 22.95 4.99
C LYS A 254 -16.11 23.76 3.69
N MET A 255 -15.00 23.70 2.95
CA MET A 255 -14.84 24.40 1.67
C MET A 255 -15.41 23.60 0.47
N ASN A 256 -16.01 22.43 0.71
CA ASN A 256 -16.57 21.52 -0.31
C ASN A 256 -15.57 21.13 -1.42
N LEU A 257 -14.26 21.16 -1.13
CA LEU A 257 -13.18 20.97 -2.11
C LEU A 257 -13.04 19.52 -2.58
N PHE A 258 -13.57 18.52 -1.85
CA PHE A 258 -13.51 17.13 -2.31
C PHE A 258 -14.29 16.87 -3.59
N HIS A 259 -15.34 17.64 -3.86
CA HIS A 259 -16.14 17.50 -5.08
C HIS A 259 -15.47 18.15 -6.30
N SER A 260 -14.61 19.15 -6.10
CA SER A 260 -13.92 19.86 -7.19
C SER A 260 -12.73 19.12 -7.76
N LEU A 261 -12.17 18.15 -7.02
CA LEU A 261 -11.07 17.31 -7.52
C LEU A 261 -11.54 16.39 -8.65
N ARG A 262 -10.94 16.55 -9.82
CA ARG A 262 -11.14 15.65 -10.97
C ARG A 262 -10.35 14.36 -10.71
N PRO A 263 -11.00 13.18 -10.68
CA PRO A 263 -10.29 11.93 -10.44
C PRO A 263 -9.35 11.66 -11.61
N VAL A 264 -8.08 11.42 -11.30
CA VAL A 264 -7.12 10.95 -12.30
C VAL A 264 -7.52 9.52 -12.72
N PRO A 265 -7.53 9.19 -14.02
CA PRO A 265 -7.89 7.86 -14.49
C PRO A 265 -7.03 6.77 -13.86
N VAL A 266 -7.65 5.61 -13.58
CA VAL A 266 -6.92 4.43 -13.11
C VAL A 266 -5.93 3.98 -14.19
N GLY A 267 -4.68 3.73 -13.81
CA GLY A 267 -3.62 3.46 -14.78
C GLY A 267 -3.04 4.73 -15.41
N ASP A 268 -3.18 5.88 -14.77
CA ASP A 268 -2.56 7.17 -15.08
C ASP A 268 -1.22 7.13 -15.84
N ILE A 269 -0.20 6.41 -15.37
CA ILE A 269 1.08 6.26 -16.07
C ILE A 269 0.88 5.54 -17.40
N PHE A 270 0.11 4.45 -17.42
CA PHE A 270 -0.22 3.75 -18.66
C PHE A 270 -1.04 4.61 -19.62
N VAL A 271 -1.93 5.47 -19.13
CA VAL A 271 -2.69 6.41 -19.98
C VAL A 271 -1.78 7.48 -20.56
N LEU A 272 -0.81 7.98 -19.79
CA LEU A 272 0.20 8.93 -20.27
C LEU A 272 1.12 8.26 -21.31
N VAL A 273 1.63 7.07 -21.00
CA VAL A 273 2.42 6.23 -21.91
C VAL A 273 1.62 5.96 -23.18
N GLU A 274 0.39 5.47 -23.08
CA GLU A 274 -0.49 5.26 -24.24
C GLU A 274 -0.64 6.54 -25.07
N ARG A 275 -0.87 7.70 -24.44
CA ARG A 275 -0.96 8.99 -25.15
C ARG A 275 0.33 9.40 -25.83
N CYS A 276 1.50 9.15 -25.23
CA CYS A 276 2.80 9.45 -25.83
C CYS A 276 3.15 8.49 -26.97
N PHE A 277 2.76 7.21 -26.85
CA PHE A 277 3.01 6.18 -27.85
C PHE A 277 1.95 6.16 -28.97
N LYS A 278 0.77 6.74 -28.75
CA LYS A 278 -0.31 6.79 -29.76
C LYS A 278 0.07 7.57 -31.03
N PRO A 279 0.75 8.73 -30.99
CA PRO A 279 1.31 9.39 -32.16
C PRO A 279 2.31 8.49 -32.90
N LEU A 280 3.19 7.81 -32.16
CA LEU A 280 4.20 6.90 -32.73
C LEU A 280 3.53 5.69 -33.42
N TYR A 281 2.50 5.13 -32.78
CA TYR A 281 1.65 4.06 -33.33
C TYR A 281 0.89 4.53 -34.58
N LEU A 282 0.34 5.75 -34.58
CA LEU A 282 -0.39 6.32 -35.72
C LEU A 282 0.54 6.72 -36.87
N MET A 283 1.74 7.20 -36.57
CA MET A 283 2.79 7.53 -37.52
C MET A 283 3.34 6.25 -38.17
N ALA A 284 3.63 5.23 -37.36
CA ALA A 284 3.94 3.90 -37.85
C ALA A 284 2.81 3.37 -38.75
N ARG A 285 1.53 3.51 -38.35
CA ARG A 285 0.37 3.11 -39.17
C ARG A 285 0.28 3.85 -40.51
N LYS A 286 0.74 5.09 -40.59
CA LYS A 286 0.68 5.91 -41.82
C LYS A 286 1.81 5.57 -42.79
N GLU A 287 2.99 5.23 -42.27
CA GLU A 287 4.16 4.75 -43.03
C GLU A 287 4.04 3.24 -43.41
N LEU A 288 3.26 2.46 -42.64
CA LEU A 288 2.98 1.03 -42.85
C LEU A 288 2.10 0.71 -44.08
N GLY A 289 1.69 1.69 -44.89
CA GLY A 289 0.98 1.47 -46.16
C GLY A 289 1.79 0.64 -47.17
N ILE A 290 3.13 0.72 -47.10
CA ILE A 290 4.06 -0.07 -47.93
C ILE A 290 4.31 -1.45 -47.30
N LEU A 291 4.23 -1.57 -45.97
CA LEU A 291 4.30 -2.85 -45.26
C LEU A 291 3.00 -3.66 -45.36
N TYR A 292 1.86 -3.07 -45.74
CA TYR A 292 0.61 -3.81 -45.97
C TYR A 292 0.78 -4.92 -47.04
N PHE A 293 1.68 -4.71 -48.00
CA PHE A 293 2.10 -5.72 -48.98
C PHE A 293 2.97 -6.85 -48.36
N CYS A 294 3.66 -6.59 -47.24
CA CYS A 294 4.53 -7.54 -46.54
C CYS A 294 3.93 -8.13 -45.25
N THR A 295 2.82 -7.60 -44.70
CA THR A 295 2.26 -7.98 -43.38
C THR A 295 1.12 -9.00 -43.40
N GLN A 296 1.04 -9.87 -44.41
CA GLN A 296 0.16 -11.05 -44.40
C GLN A 296 0.43 -12.02 -43.21
N ILE A 297 1.37 -11.73 -42.30
CA ILE A 297 1.77 -12.59 -41.17
C ILE A 297 1.48 -11.97 -39.77
N LEU A 298 1.14 -10.68 -39.64
CA LEU A 298 0.97 -10.02 -38.32
C LEU A 298 -0.45 -9.82 -37.72
N PRO A 299 -1.58 -10.37 -38.23
CA PRO A 299 -2.87 -10.26 -37.53
C PRO A 299 -2.98 -11.10 -36.25
N ARG A 300 -2.09 -12.07 -36.01
CA ARG A 300 -2.19 -12.99 -34.86
C ARG A 300 -1.81 -12.32 -33.53
N TYR A 301 -0.80 -11.47 -33.48
CA TYR A 301 -0.21 -11.04 -32.20
C TYR A 301 -1.00 -9.95 -31.46
N SER A 302 -1.63 -9.02 -32.18
CA SER A 302 -2.44 -7.95 -31.56
C SER A 302 -3.78 -8.47 -31.03
N PHE A 303 -4.44 -9.35 -31.81
CA PHE A 303 -5.63 -10.06 -31.36
C PHE A 303 -5.33 -10.97 -30.16
N LEU A 304 -4.23 -11.74 -30.21
CA LEU A 304 -3.80 -12.59 -29.09
C LEU A 304 -3.45 -11.78 -27.84
N MET A 305 -2.89 -10.58 -27.95
CA MET A 305 -2.59 -9.73 -26.78
C MET A 305 -3.85 -9.15 -26.14
N ILE A 306 -4.81 -8.66 -26.94
CA ILE A 306 -6.09 -8.15 -26.42
C ILE A 306 -6.91 -9.30 -25.83
N GLN A 307 -6.95 -10.44 -26.51
CA GLN A 307 -7.62 -11.64 -26.02
C GLN A 307 -6.91 -12.21 -24.79
N ARG A 308 -5.57 -12.17 -24.70
CA ARG A 308 -4.84 -12.48 -23.47
C ARG A 308 -5.17 -11.51 -22.35
N ALA A 309 -5.24 -10.20 -22.61
CA ALA A 309 -5.60 -9.23 -21.57
C ALA A 309 -7.03 -9.44 -21.06
N GLN A 310 -7.98 -9.74 -21.96
CA GLN A 310 -9.35 -10.10 -21.61
C GLN A 310 -9.44 -11.44 -20.89
N ASN A 311 -8.69 -12.46 -21.31
CA ASN A 311 -8.63 -13.77 -20.66
C ASN A 311 -7.93 -13.68 -19.30
N VAL A 312 -6.92 -12.83 -19.16
CA VAL A 312 -6.27 -12.53 -17.88
C VAL A 312 -7.24 -11.80 -16.97
N MET A 313 -7.99 -10.81 -17.47
CA MET A 313 -9.03 -10.14 -16.68
C MET A 313 -10.15 -11.11 -16.28
N ALA A 314 -10.58 -11.99 -17.19
CA ALA A 314 -11.54 -13.04 -16.90
C ALA A 314 -11.00 -14.06 -15.88
N SER A 315 -9.72 -14.44 -15.97
CA SER A 315 -9.04 -15.28 -14.97
C SER A 315 -8.86 -14.56 -13.64
N ILE A 316 -8.63 -13.24 -13.62
CA ILE A 316 -8.58 -12.44 -12.40
C ILE A 316 -9.97 -12.39 -11.76
N LEU A 317 -11.03 -12.19 -12.53
CA LEU A 317 -12.41 -12.19 -12.03
C LEU A 317 -12.87 -13.59 -11.61
N ALA A 318 -12.44 -14.64 -12.32
CA ALA A 318 -12.70 -16.03 -11.97
C ALA A 318 -11.95 -16.42 -10.70
N SER A 319 -10.66 -16.09 -10.60
CA SER A 319 -9.89 -16.28 -9.36
C SER A 319 -10.44 -15.44 -8.21
N GLU A 320 -10.92 -14.22 -8.47
CA GLU A 320 -11.61 -13.39 -7.49
C GLU A 320 -12.87 -14.08 -6.97
N ARG A 321 -13.67 -14.68 -7.86
CA ARG A 321 -14.83 -15.50 -7.50
C ARG A 321 -14.43 -16.74 -6.71
N ASP A 322 -13.33 -17.39 -7.08
CA ASP A 322 -12.80 -18.56 -6.36
C ASP A 322 -12.31 -18.19 -4.95
N PHE A 323 -11.70 -17.02 -4.75
CA PHE A 323 -11.26 -16.53 -3.44
C PHE A 323 -12.42 -16.05 -2.55
N THR A 324 -13.64 -15.90 -3.07
CA THR A 324 -14.82 -15.63 -2.23
C THR A 324 -15.37 -16.88 -1.55
N LEU A 325 -14.96 -18.08 -1.97
CA LEU A 325 -15.43 -19.34 -1.38
C LEU A 325 -14.58 -19.74 -0.17
N TRP A 326 -15.25 -20.02 0.96
CA TRP A 326 -14.66 -20.34 2.27
C TRP A 326 -13.57 -21.42 2.24
N SER A 327 -13.69 -22.43 1.38
CA SER A 327 -12.74 -23.54 1.27
C SER A 327 -11.32 -23.09 0.89
N ARG A 328 -11.17 -21.87 0.34
CA ARG A 328 -9.87 -21.31 -0.07
C ARG A 328 -9.45 -20.06 0.71
N ALA A 329 -10.29 -19.56 1.62
CA ALA A 329 -9.91 -18.51 2.58
C ALA A 329 -8.86 -19.00 3.60
N ILE A 330 -8.74 -20.32 3.79
CA ILE A 330 -7.63 -20.93 4.55
C ILE A 330 -6.27 -20.59 3.94
N TYR A 331 -6.15 -20.49 2.60
CA TYR A 331 -4.89 -20.07 1.97
C TYR A 331 -4.50 -18.64 2.37
N PHE A 332 -5.46 -17.78 2.69
CA PHE A 332 -5.21 -16.42 3.17
C PHE A 332 -4.59 -16.44 4.58
N VAL A 333 -5.15 -17.26 5.48
CA VAL A 333 -4.61 -17.46 6.83
C VAL A 333 -3.23 -18.12 6.76
N VAL A 334 -3.04 -19.11 5.88
CA VAL A 334 -1.75 -19.80 5.67
C VAL A 334 -0.71 -18.87 5.06
N MET A 335 -1.05 -18.04 4.07
CA MET A 335 -0.14 -17.05 3.48
C MET A 335 0.28 -15.97 4.48
N ILE A 336 -0.65 -15.53 5.35
CA ILE A 336 -0.34 -14.59 6.42
C ILE A 336 0.51 -15.26 7.49
N ALA A 337 0.19 -16.49 7.89
CA ALA A 337 0.97 -17.27 8.85
C ALA A 337 2.38 -17.56 8.31
N LEU A 338 2.52 -17.86 7.02
CA LEU A 338 3.82 -17.99 6.35
C LEU A 338 4.56 -16.66 6.28
N GLY A 339 3.87 -15.56 5.98
CA GLY A 339 4.47 -14.22 6.01
C GLY A 339 4.95 -13.81 7.41
N ILE A 340 4.18 -14.14 8.45
CA ILE A 340 4.51 -13.93 9.86
C ILE A 340 5.67 -14.85 10.29
N SER A 341 5.65 -16.13 9.91
CA SER A 341 6.69 -17.11 10.22
C SER A 341 8.01 -16.78 9.50
N MET A 342 7.96 -16.35 8.24
CA MET A 342 9.13 -15.84 7.53
C MET A 342 9.67 -14.55 8.14
N MET A 343 8.80 -13.67 8.64
CA MET A 343 9.21 -12.46 9.37
C MET A 343 9.91 -12.82 10.69
N ALA A 344 9.39 -13.79 11.45
CA ALA A 344 10.03 -14.28 12.67
C ALA A 344 11.42 -14.88 12.37
N PHE A 345 11.53 -15.66 11.29
CA PHE A 345 12.81 -16.22 10.82
C PHE A 345 13.82 -15.13 10.36
N LEU A 346 13.35 -14.04 9.77
CA LEU A 346 14.20 -12.91 9.34
C LEU A 346 14.69 -12.03 10.51
N VAL A 347 13.96 -12.00 11.63
CA VAL A 347 14.29 -11.18 12.81
C VAL A 347 15.10 -11.96 13.86
N GLY A 348 15.30 -13.28 13.68
CA GLY A 348 16.12 -14.09 14.57
C GLY A 348 15.47 -14.38 15.93
N PHE A 349 14.15 -14.59 15.95
CA PHE A 349 13.45 -15.17 17.10
C PHE A 349 13.50 -16.70 17.09
#